data_AF-A0A5C9A9H6-F1
#
_entry.id   AF-A0A5C9A9H6-F1
#
_cell.length_a   1.000
_cell.length_b   1.000
_cell.length_c   1.000
_cell.angle_alpha   90.00
_cell.angle_beta   90.00
_cell.angle_gamma   90.00
#
_symmetry.space_group_name_H-M   'P 1'
#
loop_
_entity.id
_entity.type
_entity.pdbx_description
1 polymer ?
#
loop_
_entity_poly.entity_id
_entity_poly.type
_entity_poly.pdbx_seq_one_letter_code
_entity_poly.pdbx_strand_id
1 'polypeptide(L)' 'MNLYQRINGADWCNIFVVGDLHGCYTLLMNELDKVSFDPARDLLISVGDLVDR' A
#
# COMPACT_ATOMS: atom_id res chain seq x y z
N MET A 1 -1.38 5.47 21.09
CA MET A 1 -1.81 5.02 19.76
C MET A 1 -3.18 5.61 19.49
N ASN A 2 -3.38 6.33 18.38
CA ASN A 2 -4.69 6.86 18.04
C ASN A 2 -5.44 5.78 17.25
N LEU A 3 -6.72 5.52 17.56
CA LEU A 3 -7.52 4.49 16.88
C LEU A 3 -7.80 4.85 15.42
N TYR A 4 -7.79 6.15 15.11
CA TYR A 4 -8.04 6.69 13.79
C TYR A 4 -6.81 7.43 13.29
N GLN A 5 -6.45 7.17 12.03
CA GLN A 5 -5.45 7.90 11.28
C GLN A 5 -6.11 8.54 10.06
N ARG A 6 -5.93 9.84 9.89
CA ARG A 6 -6.39 10.57 8.70
C ARG A 6 -5.21 10.82 7.77
N ILE A 7 -5.41 10.55 6.49
CA ILE A 7 -4.46 10.85 5.42
C ILE A 7 -5.10 11.91 4.52
N ASN A 8 -4.33 12.93 4.15
CA ASN A 8 -4.77 13.93 3.18
C ASN A 8 -4.40 13.47 1.77
N GLY A 9 -5.39 13.18 0.94
CA GLY A 9 -5.17 12.66 -0.42
C GLY A 9 -4.50 13.66 -1.37
N ALA A 10 -4.56 14.96 -1.07
CA ALA A 10 -3.93 15.99 -1.89
C ALA A 10 -2.38 15.97 -1.83
N ASP A 11 -1.81 15.25 -0.86
CA ASP A 11 -0.36 15.16 -0.67
C ASP A 11 0.28 14.10 -1.60
N TRP A 12 -0.53 13.33 -2.34
CA TRP A 12 -0.08 12.16 -3.12
C TRP A 12 -0.55 12.25 -4.57
N CYS A 13 0.22 11.65 -5.49
CA CYS A 13 -0.12 11.61 -6.90
C CYS A 13 -1.15 10.51 -7.19
N ASN A 14 -0.85 9.27 -6.80
CA ASN A 14 -1.77 8.15 -6.86
C ASN A 14 -1.92 7.50 -5.48
N ILE A 15 -3.08 6.92 -5.22
CA ILE A 15 -3.38 6.20 -3.98
C ILE A 15 -3.90 4.81 -4.33
N PHE A 16 -3.20 3.79 -3.86
CA PHE A 16 -3.53 2.39 -4.07
C PHE A 16 -3.91 1.74 -2.74
N VAL A 17 -4.88 0.82 -2.78
CA VAL A 17 -5.30 0.02 -1.64
C VAL A 17 -5.05 -1.45 -1.94
N VAL A 18 -4.31 -2.13 -1.06
CA VAL A 18 -3.96 -3.54 -1.16
C VAL A 18 -4.63 -4.33 -0.04
N GLY A 19 -5.18 -5.49 -0.42
CA GLY A 19 -5.77 -6.47 0.48
C GLY A 19 -4.74 -7.21 1.33
N ASP A 20 -5.10 -8.38 1.84
CA ASP A 20 -4.22 -9.20 2.67
C ASP A 20 -2.99 -9.67 1.87
N LEU A 21 -1.81 -9.49 2.45
CA LEU A 21 -0.54 -9.76 1.79
C LEU A 21 -0.02 -11.16 2.09
N HIS A 22 -0.29 -11.71 3.28
CA HIS A 22 0.10 -13.08 3.67
C HIS A 22 1.55 -13.45 3.31
N GLY A 23 2.50 -12.52 3.46
CA GLY A 23 3.92 -12.75 3.12
C GLY A 23 4.27 -12.74 1.61
N CYS A 24 3.33 -12.44 0.71
CA CYS A 24 3.52 -12.45 -0.74
C CYS A 24 4.22 -11.20 -1.29
N TYR A 25 5.40 -10.86 -0.77
CA TYR A 25 6.15 -9.65 -1.14
C TYR A 25 6.43 -9.56 -2.66
N THR A 26 6.86 -10.66 -3.29
CA THR A 26 7.18 -10.67 -4.72
C THR A 26 5.95 -10.39 -5.59
N LEU A 27 4.79 -10.93 -5.20
CA LEU A 27 3.54 -10.66 -5.92
C LEU A 27 3.14 -9.19 -5.80
N LEU A 28 3.26 -8.61 -4.60
CA LEU A 28 3.01 -7.18 -4.41
C LEU A 28 3.92 -6.33 -5.30
N MET A 29 5.23 -6.58 -5.28
CA MET A 29 6.17 -5.81 -6.09
C MET A 29 5.87 -5.92 -7.59
N ASN A 30 5.49 -7.11 -8.07
CA ASN A 30 5.10 -7.30 -9.46
C ASN A 30 3.82 -6.54 -9.83
N GLU A 31 2.81 -6.48 -8.96
CA GLU A 31 1.60 -5.70 -9.23
C GLU A 31 1.86 -4.18 -9.18
N LEU A 32 2.73 -3.73 -8.26
CA LEU A 32 3.15 -2.33 -8.18
C LEU A 32 3.95 -1.90 -9.43
N ASP A 33 4.79 -2.77 -9.96
CA ASP A 33 5.55 -2.52 -11.20
C ASP A 33 4.61 -2.34 -12.40
N LYS A 34 3.56 -3.16 -12.53
CA LYS A 34 2.56 -3.05 -13.60
C LYS A 34 1.83 -1.71 -13.62
N VAL A 35 1.63 -1.09 -12.45
CA VAL A 35 0.98 0.23 -12.34
C VAL A 35 1.98 1.38 -12.30
N SER A 36 3.29 1.10 -12.48
CA SER A 36 4.37 2.09 -12.41
C SER A 36 4.34 2.89 -11.10
N PHE A 37 4.15 2.18 -9.98
CA PHE A 37 4.08 2.78 -8.65
C PHE A 37 5.39 3.53 -8.30
N ASP A 38 5.28 4.79 -7.90
CA ASP A 38 6.40 5.62 -7.45
C ASP A 38 6.36 5.81 -5.93
N PRO A 39 7.21 5.14 -5.13
CA PRO A 39 7.21 5.26 -3.68
C PRO A 39 7.56 6.67 -3.16
N ALA A 40 8.09 7.57 -3.99
CA ALA A 40 8.37 8.95 -3.61
C ALA A 40 7.14 9.87 -3.74
N ARG A 41 6.10 9.44 -4.47
CA ARG A 41 4.97 10.30 -4.89
C ARG A 41 3.61 9.66 -4.66
N ASP A 42 3.56 8.34 -4.64
CA ASP A 42 2.34 7.55 -4.51
C ASP A 42 2.22 6.95 -3.11
N LEU A 43 0.97 6.70 -2.73
CA LEU A 43 0.61 6.11 -1.45
C LEU A 43 0.07 4.69 -1.65
N LEU A 44 0.58 3.75 -0.87
CA LEU A 44 0.04 2.40 -0.76
C LEU A 44 -0.56 2.19 0.63
N ILE A 45 -1.84 1.84 0.70
CA ILE A 45 -2.57 1.55 1.94
C ILE A 45 -2.86 0.05 1.99
N SER A 46 -2.37 -0.64 3.03
CA SER A 46 -2.73 -2.03 3.29
C SER A 46 -3.86 -2.11 4.31
N VAL A 47 -4.78 -3.06 4.09
CA VAL A 47 -5.87 -3.37 5.03
C VAL A 47 -5.41 -4.13 6.28
N GLY A 48 -4.18 -4.65 6.29
CA GLY A 48 -3.63 -5.47 7.38
C GLY A 48 -3.05 -6.80 6.88
N ASP A 49 -2.81 -7.71 7.83
CA ASP A 49 -2.31 -9.07 7.59
C ASP A 49 -1.06 -9.14 6.67
N LEU A 50 -0.08 -8.31 7.02
CA LEU A 50 1.21 -8.25 6.31
C LEU A 50 2.04 -9.52 6.50
N VAL A 51 1.96 -10.10 7.71
CA VAL A 51 2.83 -11.18 8.18
C VAL A 51 2.04 -12.12 9.08
N ASP A 52 1.55 -13.22 8.53
CA ASP A 52 1.19 -14.42 9.30
C ASP A 52 0.96 -15.63 8.35
N ARG A 53 2.06 -16.18 7.84
CA ARG A 53 2.21 -17.57 7.35
C ARG A 53 3.64 -17.89 6.97
#